data_AF-A0A968MPW8-F1
#
_entry.id   AF-A0A968MPW8-F1
#
_cell.length_a   1.000
_cell.length_b   1.000
_cell.length_c   1.000
_cell.angle_alpha   90.00
_cell.angle_beta   90.00
_cell.angle_gamma   90.00
#
_symmetry.space_group_name_H-M   'P 1'
#
loop_
_entity.id
_entity.type
_entity.pdbx_description
1 polymer ?
#
loop_
_entity_poly.entity_id
_entity_poly.type
_entity_poly.pdbx_seq_one_letter_code
_entity_poly.pdbx_strand_id
1 'polypeptide(L)'
;MAVTIIQSTTIWVHLYQKKIYGHPGNDIIIATLENTGKTSVTLNPSVRIISVHPLRADTAKGKVFISDFMRVTIPNNIVQAETQKEKNRTILVLRLKSIQLEAGEKKQLAIGVSQGYTAIDCPNNIAQAQHLKKQTIGYWESLKLPYNKISVPDSGIQNLLNASIRNIYQSIEFEKGIPVVKTGSSSNRQFNIADAAFIIDALTMLNEKNDGRKVIEYLISPTKFRWIFSAD
;
A
#
# COMPACT_ATOMS: atom_id res chain seq x y z
N MET A 1 -0.31 -3.54 2.89
CA MET A 1 -1.15 -4.43 2.06
C MET A 1 -0.30 -5.66 1.73
N ALA A 2 -0.60 -6.83 2.29
CA ALA A 2 0.15 -8.05 2.06
C ALA A 2 -0.61 -8.91 1.05
N VAL A 3 0.03 -9.25 -0.07
CA VAL A 3 -0.51 -10.18 -1.07
C VAL A 3 0.22 -11.50 -0.90
N THR A 4 -0.48 -12.49 -0.36
CA THR A 4 -0.05 -13.89 -0.32
C THR A 4 -0.39 -14.52 -1.67
N ILE A 5 0.61 -14.85 -2.49
CA ILE A 5 0.42 -15.58 -3.74
C ILE A 5 0.64 -17.07 -3.45
N ILE A 6 -0.46 -17.80 -3.26
CA ILE A 6 -0.49 -19.26 -3.25
C ILE A 6 -0.99 -19.69 -4.64
N GLN A 7 -0.11 -20.33 -5.42
CA GLN A 7 -0.41 -21.09 -6.65
C GLN A 7 -1.40 -20.46 -7.66
N SER A 8 -1.32 -19.15 -7.90
CA SER A 8 -2.02 -18.51 -9.01
C SER A 8 -1.02 -17.74 -9.86
N THR A 9 -0.96 -18.02 -11.16
CA THR A 9 -0.19 -17.26 -12.17
C THR A 9 -0.77 -15.87 -12.42
N THR A 10 -1.82 -15.48 -11.69
CA THR A 10 -2.51 -14.21 -11.80
C THR A 10 -2.26 -13.36 -10.56
N ILE A 11 -1.64 -12.20 -10.76
CA ILE A 11 -1.53 -11.17 -9.72
C ILE A 11 -2.78 -10.30 -9.79
N TRP A 12 -3.53 -10.29 -8.69
CA TRP A 12 -4.74 -9.51 -8.53
C TRP A 12 -4.41 -8.14 -7.96
N VAL A 13 -4.70 -7.08 -8.72
CA VAL A 13 -4.56 -5.70 -8.26
C VAL A 13 -5.94 -5.07 -8.22
N HIS A 14 -6.56 -5.12 -7.04
CA HIS A 14 -7.85 -4.49 -6.79
C HIS A 14 -7.63 -3.06 -6.27
N LEU A 15 -7.99 -2.06 -7.08
CA LEU A 15 -7.87 -0.66 -6.71
C LEU A 15 -9.29 -0.10 -6.51
N TYR A 16 -9.69 0.02 -5.26
CA TYR A 16 -10.95 0.65 -4.86
C TYR A 16 -10.64 1.98 -4.17
N GLN A 17 -10.85 3.10 -4.87
CA GLN A 17 -10.90 4.42 -4.24
C GLN A 17 -12.08 5.22 -4.78
N LYS A 18 -12.89 5.76 -3.86
CA LYS A 18 -14.15 6.46 -4.16
C LYS A 18 -13.98 8.00 -4.19
N LYS A 19 -12.92 8.53 -3.58
CA LYS A 19 -12.52 9.95 -3.60
C LYS A 19 -10.99 10.02 -3.50
N ILE A 20 -10.36 10.88 -4.32
CA ILE A 20 -8.91 10.91 -4.48
C ILE A 20 -8.42 12.35 -4.31
N TYR A 21 -8.21 12.70 -3.05
CA TYR A 21 -7.46 13.88 -2.63
C TYR A 21 -6.33 13.37 -1.73
N GLY A 22 -5.07 13.61 -2.09
CA GLY A 22 -3.94 13.13 -1.31
C GLY A 22 -2.58 13.53 -1.87
N HIS A 23 -1.58 13.54 -0.99
CA HIS A 23 -0.17 13.69 -1.34
C HIS A 23 0.28 12.60 -2.33
N PRO A 24 1.29 12.87 -3.17
CA PRO A 24 1.83 11.87 -4.08
C PRO A 24 2.30 10.63 -3.29
N GLY A 25 1.85 9.45 -3.71
CA GLY A 25 2.17 8.18 -3.07
C GLY A 25 2.64 7.15 -4.10
N ASN A 26 3.52 6.26 -3.66
CA ASN A 26 4.02 5.15 -4.45
C ASN A 26 3.94 3.86 -3.63
N ASP A 27 3.15 2.90 -4.10
CA ASP A 27 3.12 1.55 -3.57
C ASP A 27 3.86 0.61 -4.52
N ILE A 28 4.58 -0.37 -3.96
CA ILE A 28 5.35 -1.35 -4.73
C ILE A 28 4.97 -2.75 -4.27
N ILE A 29 4.63 -3.59 -5.24
CA ILE A 29 4.37 -5.01 -5.06
C ILE A 29 5.54 -5.75 -5.70
N ILE A 30 6.18 -6.63 -4.92
CA ILE A 30 7.20 -7.56 -5.42
C ILE A 30 6.67 -8.98 -5.26
N ALA A 31 6.47 -9.67 -6.38
CA ALA A 31 6.08 -11.07 -6.40
C ALA A 31 7.33 -11.93 -6.65
N THR A 32 7.52 -12.98 -5.83
CA THR A 32 8.56 -13.99 -6.06
C THR A 32 7.91 -15.24 -6.61
N LEU A 33 8.41 -15.70 -7.76
CA LEU A 33 8.02 -16.94 -8.41
C LEU A 33 9.13 -17.95 -8.15
N GLU A 34 8.77 -19.13 -7.67
CA GLU A 34 9.71 -20.20 -7.33
C GLU A 34 9.22 -21.51 -7.93
N ASN A 35 10.11 -22.21 -8.63
CA ASN A 35 9.85 -23.57 -9.07
C ASN A 35 10.34 -24.55 -8.01
N THR A 36 9.43 -25.05 -7.18
CA THR A 36 9.72 -26.06 -6.16
C THR A 36 9.76 -27.49 -6.71
N GLY A 37 9.52 -27.66 -8.02
CA GLY A 37 9.56 -28.94 -8.71
C GLY A 37 10.96 -29.37 -9.14
N LYS A 38 11.03 -30.54 -9.78
CA LYS A 38 12.28 -31.16 -10.25
C LYS A 38 12.57 -30.90 -11.74
N THR A 39 11.66 -30.26 -12.46
CA THR A 39 11.75 -30.03 -13.91
C THR A 39 11.51 -28.57 -14.22
N SER A 40 12.09 -28.08 -15.32
CA SER A 40 11.82 -26.73 -15.83
C SER A 40 10.34 -26.52 -16.12
N VAL A 41 9.83 -25.32 -15.86
CA VAL A 41 8.44 -24.93 -16.10
C VAL A 41 8.37 -23.56 -16.76
N THR A 42 7.45 -23.39 -17.71
CA THR A 42 7.14 -22.09 -18.31
C THR A 42 5.89 -21.51 -17.68
N LEU A 43 6.01 -20.36 -17.05
CA LEU A 43 4.90 -19.59 -16.50
C LEU A 43 4.43 -18.53 -17.48
N ASN A 44 3.12 -18.30 -17.53
CA ASN A 44 2.49 -17.24 -18.32
C ASN A 44 1.78 -16.26 -17.37
N PRO A 45 2.52 -15.34 -16.73
CA PRO A 45 1.94 -14.50 -15.70
C PRO A 45 0.98 -13.45 -16.29
N SER A 46 -0.06 -13.13 -15.53
CA SER A 46 -0.99 -12.06 -15.86
C SER A 46 -1.25 -11.14 -14.69
N VAL A 47 -1.56 -9.88 -14.99
CA VAL A 47 -1.99 -8.88 -14.02
C VAL A 47 -3.39 -8.44 -14.36
N ARG A 48 -4.32 -8.58 -13.41
CA ARG A 48 -5.69 -8.10 -13.56
C ARG A 48 -5.90 -6.84 -12.74
N ILE A 49 -6.24 -5.75 -13.41
CA ILE A 49 -6.56 -4.46 -12.80
C ILE A 49 -8.06 -4.24 -12.93
N ILE A 50 -8.72 -3.97 -11.82
CA ILE A 50 -10.18 -3.72 -11.77
C ILE A 50 -10.39 -2.31 -11.25
N SER A 51 -11.16 -1.50 -11.99
CA SER A 51 -11.45 -0.12 -11.63
C SER A 51 -12.87 0.30 -12.01
N VAL A 52 -13.44 1.23 -11.26
CA VAL A 52 -14.68 1.95 -11.64
C VAL A 52 -14.39 3.14 -12.56
N HIS A 53 -13.11 3.46 -12.76
CA HIS A 53 -12.65 4.51 -13.68
C HIS A 53 -12.17 3.91 -15.01
N PRO A 54 -12.09 4.72 -16.08
CA PRO A 54 -11.49 4.30 -17.35
C PRO A 54 -10.05 3.81 -17.17
N LEU A 55 -9.70 2.73 -17.88
CA LEU A 55 -8.37 2.14 -17.91
C LEU A 55 -7.77 2.31 -19.30
N ARG A 56 -6.51 2.72 -19.38
CA ARG A 56 -5.75 2.79 -20.64
C ARG A 56 -4.38 2.15 -20.45
N ALA A 57 -4.04 1.15 -21.27
CA ALA A 57 -2.71 0.56 -21.30
C ALA A 57 -1.80 1.28 -22.30
N ASP A 58 -0.53 1.45 -21.94
CA ASP A 58 0.59 1.73 -22.83
C ASP A 58 1.57 0.56 -22.67
N THR A 59 1.38 -0.47 -23.49
CA THR A 59 2.14 -1.72 -23.41
C THR A 59 3.62 -1.51 -23.74
N ALA A 60 3.92 -0.58 -24.65
CA ALA A 60 5.29 -0.23 -25.05
C ALA A 60 6.10 0.35 -23.88
N LYS A 61 5.44 1.11 -22.99
CA LYS A 61 6.08 1.69 -21.80
C LYS A 61 5.85 0.87 -20.53
N GLY A 62 5.12 -0.25 -20.61
CA GLY A 62 4.75 -1.05 -19.43
C GLY A 62 3.87 -0.29 -18.43
N LYS A 63 3.00 0.61 -18.92
CA LYS A 63 2.18 1.48 -18.05
C LYS A 63 0.70 1.24 -18.23
N VAL A 64 -0.06 1.42 -17.15
CA VAL A 64 -1.52 1.52 -17.18
C VAL A 64 -1.93 2.80 -16.49
N PHE A 65 -2.79 3.56 -17.13
CA PHE A 65 -3.38 4.79 -16.61
C PHE A 65 -4.79 4.48 -16.10
N ILE A 66 -5.06 4.94 -14.88
CA ILE A 66 -6.37 4.84 -14.23
C ILE A 66 -6.83 6.27 -14.00
N SER A 67 -7.63 6.79 -14.95
CA SER A 67 -7.85 8.24 -15.06
C SER A 67 -6.52 9.02 -15.16
N ASP A 68 -6.53 10.32 -14.82
CA ASP A 68 -5.36 11.21 -14.95
C ASP A 68 -4.42 11.19 -13.73
N PHE A 69 -4.85 10.63 -12.60
CA PHE A 69 -4.16 10.78 -11.32
C PHE A 69 -3.45 9.50 -10.84
N MET A 70 -3.72 8.33 -11.41
CA MET A 70 -3.13 7.06 -10.96
C MET A 70 -2.53 6.28 -12.12
N ARG A 71 -1.34 5.74 -11.88
CA ARG A 71 -0.56 5.01 -12.87
C ARG A 71 -0.06 3.72 -12.25
N VAL A 72 -0.21 2.61 -12.96
CA VAL A 72 0.41 1.33 -12.63
C VAL A 72 1.59 1.13 -13.56
N THR A 73 2.78 0.95 -12.97
CA THR A 73 4.01 0.68 -13.71
C THR A 73 4.37 -0.79 -13.56
N ILE A 74 4.58 -1.47 -14.69
CA ILE A 74 4.98 -2.86 -14.74
C ILE A 74 6.28 -2.89 -15.54
N PRO A 75 7.45 -2.90 -14.87
CA PRO A 75 8.76 -3.00 -15.53
C PRO A 75 8.89 -4.20 -16.47
N ASN A 76 8.07 -5.21 -16.25
CA ASN A 76 8.09 -6.43 -17.04
C ASN A 76 7.21 -6.26 -18.27
N ASN A 77 7.77 -6.57 -19.43
CA ASN A 77 7.15 -6.37 -20.73
C ASN A 77 5.73 -6.95 -20.79
N ILE A 78 4.76 -6.03 -20.92
CA ILE A 78 3.37 -6.35 -21.19
C ILE A 78 3.31 -6.75 -22.67
N VAL A 79 2.94 -8.00 -22.93
CA VAL A 79 2.83 -8.56 -24.30
C VAL A 79 1.46 -8.25 -24.89
N GLN A 80 0.43 -8.28 -24.05
CA GLN A 80 -0.95 -8.08 -24.50
C GLN A 80 -1.76 -7.41 -23.39
N ALA A 81 -2.71 -6.57 -23.79
CA ALA A 81 -3.69 -5.95 -22.91
C ALA A 81 -5.10 -6.16 -23.48
N GLU A 82 -6.00 -6.72 -22.67
CA GLU A 82 -7.39 -6.97 -23.02
C GLU A 82 -8.30 -6.25 -22.04
N THR A 83 -9.23 -5.45 -22.55
CA THR A 83 -10.21 -4.73 -21.71
C THR A 83 -11.54 -5.45 -21.76
N GLN A 84 -12.10 -5.70 -20.58
CA GLN A 84 -13.43 -6.27 -20.38
C GLN A 84 -14.29 -5.26 -19.59
N LYS A 85 -15.56 -5.13 -19.94
CA LYS A 85 -16.52 -4.32 -19.18
C LYS A 85 -17.47 -5.24 -18.42
N GLU A 86 -17.57 -5.05 -17.12
CA GLU A 86 -18.53 -5.75 -16.25
C GLU A 86 -19.36 -4.72 -15.48
N LYS A 87 -20.65 -4.57 -15.84
CA LYS A 87 -21.61 -3.63 -15.22
C LYS A 87 -21.01 -2.22 -15.02
N ASN A 88 -20.53 -1.92 -13.82
CA ASN A 88 -20.00 -0.61 -13.41
C ASN A 88 -18.46 -0.60 -13.25
N ARG A 89 -17.78 -1.60 -13.81
CA ARG A 89 -16.32 -1.78 -13.67
C ARG A 89 -15.69 -2.04 -15.02
N THR A 90 -14.51 -1.47 -15.19
CA THR A 90 -13.57 -1.82 -16.26
C THR A 90 -12.53 -2.76 -15.68
N ILE A 91 -12.31 -3.87 -16.38
CA ILE A 91 -11.29 -4.87 -16.06
C ILE A 91 -10.26 -4.81 -17.18
N LEU A 92 -9.00 -4.65 -16.81
CA LEU A 92 -7.88 -4.75 -17.73
C LEU A 92 -7.05 -5.97 -17.35
N VAL A 93 -6.94 -6.91 -18.29
CA VAL A 93 -6.09 -8.10 -18.15
C VAL A 93 -4.83 -7.88 -18.98
N LEU A 94 -3.69 -7.86 -18.30
CA LEU A 94 -2.37 -7.68 -18.90
C LEU A 94 -1.67 -9.03 -18.91
N ARG A 95 -1.35 -9.55 -20.09
CA ARG A 95 -0.47 -10.72 -20.22
C ARG A 95 0.97 -10.25 -20.25
N LEU A 96 1.78 -10.78 -19.34
CA LEU A 96 3.20 -10.49 -19.29
C LEU A 96 3.98 -11.50 -20.14
N LYS A 97 5.23 -11.17 -20.44
CA LYS A 97 6.14 -12.11 -21.12
C LYS A 97 6.25 -13.42 -20.32
N SER A 98 6.19 -14.54 -21.02
CA SER A 98 6.39 -15.87 -20.44
C SER A 98 7.74 -15.96 -19.74
N ILE A 99 7.77 -16.68 -18.62
CA ILE A 99 8.94 -16.82 -17.75
C ILE A 99 9.25 -18.30 -17.63
N GLN A 100 10.38 -18.70 -18.19
CA GLN A 100 10.94 -20.01 -17.93
C GLN A 100 11.59 -20.01 -16.54
N LEU A 101 11.30 -21.03 -15.74
CA LEU A 101 11.88 -21.28 -14.43
C LEU A 101 12.46 -22.69 -14.39
N GLU A 102 13.79 -22.77 -14.27
CA GLU A 102 14.46 -24.05 -14.04
C GLU A 102 14.10 -24.64 -12.65
N ALA A 103 14.36 -25.92 -12.45
CA ALA A 103 14.11 -26.59 -11.17
C ALA A 103 14.86 -25.88 -10.03
N GLY A 104 14.15 -25.48 -8.97
CA GLY A 104 14.70 -24.71 -7.86
C GLY A 104 14.95 -23.22 -8.13
N GLU A 105 14.71 -22.73 -9.37
CA GLU A 105 14.95 -21.34 -9.72
C GLU A 105 13.91 -20.40 -9.10
N LYS A 106 14.36 -19.20 -8.71
CA LYS A 106 13.49 -18.09 -8.28
C LYS A 106 13.64 -16.90 -9.22
N LYS A 107 12.51 -16.31 -9.63
CA LYS A 107 12.48 -15.02 -10.34
C LYS A 107 11.50 -14.06 -9.66
N GLN A 108 11.68 -12.78 -9.91
CA GLN A 108 10.83 -11.74 -9.31
C GLN A 108 10.15 -10.89 -10.37
N LEU A 109 8.92 -10.47 -10.04
CA LEU A 109 8.17 -9.45 -10.76
C LEU A 109 7.96 -8.26 -9.82
N ALA A 110 7.95 -7.06 -10.39
CA ALA A 110 7.58 -5.86 -9.66
C ALA A 110 6.41 -5.17 -10.34
N ILE A 111 5.56 -4.56 -9.52
CA ILE A 111 4.46 -3.70 -9.96
C ILE A 111 4.51 -2.47 -9.07
N GLY A 112 4.47 -1.31 -9.69
CA GLY A 112 4.37 -0.01 -9.05
C GLY A 112 2.96 0.55 -9.18
N VAL A 113 2.46 1.21 -8.14
CA VAL A 113 1.22 1.99 -8.18
C VAL A 113 1.56 3.39 -7.71
N SER A 114 1.54 4.33 -8.65
CA SER A 114 1.80 5.75 -8.42
C SER A 114 0.48 6.49 -8.38
N GLN A 115 0.23 7.20 -7.27
CA GLN A 115 -0.99 7.95 -7.01
C GLN A 115 -0.67 9.44 -6.83
N GLY A 116 -1.39 10.30 -7.56
CA GLY A 116 -1.25 11.74 -7.52
C GLY A 116 -0.54 12.31 -8.77
N TYR A 117 -0.83 13.57 -9.07
CA TYR A 117 -0.29 14.25 -10.26
C TYR A 117 1.22 14.40 -10.24
N THR A 118 1.82 14.51 -9.05
CA THR A 118 3.27 14.68 -8.87
C THR A 118 4.00 13.40 -8.47
N ALA A 119 3.31 12.25 -8.42
CA ALA A 119 3.94 10.98 -8.09
C ALA A 119 4.85 10.50 -9.22
N ILE A 120 6.08 10.14 -8.85
CA ILE A 120 7.09 9.60 -9.77
C ILE A 120 6.79 8.12 -10.01
N ASP A 121 6.67 7.75 -11.28
CA ASP A 121 6.49 6.36 -11.69
C ASP A 121 7.69 5.51 -11.27
N CYS A 122 7.44 4.49 -10.45
CA CYS A 122 8.44 3.53 -10.00
C CYS A 122 7.75 2.21 -9.60
N PRO A 123 8.46 1.06 -9.63
CA PRO A 123 9.85 0.90 -10.04
C PRO A 123 10.01 0.82 -11.56
N ASN A 124 11.24 1.03 -12.06
CA ASN A 124 11.64 0.86 -13.46
C ASN A 124 12.22 -0.53 -13.76
N ASN A 125 12.65 -1.26 -12.73
CA ASN A 125 13.16 -2.63 -12.80
C ASN A 125 13.14 -3.28 -11.41
N ILE A 126 13.42 -4.60 -11.35
CA ILE A 126 13.44 -5.37 -10.11
C ILE A 126 14.49 -4.85 -9.11
N ALA A 127 15.67 -4.44 -9.60
CA ALA A 127 16.73 -3.93 -8.71
C ALA A 127 16.29 -2.66 -7.97
N GLN A 128 15.61 -1.73 -8.68
CA GLN A 128 15.04 -0.54 -8.06
C GLN A 128 13.92 -0.91 -7.08
N ALA A 129 13.06 -1.89 -7.41
CA ALA A 129 12.02 -2.37 -6.50
C ALA A 129 12.63 -2.89 -5.19
N GLN A 130 13.71 -3.69 -5.26
CA GLN A 130 14.42 -4.19 -4.08
C GLN A 130 15.10 -3.07 -3.30
N HIS A 131 15.69 -2.08 -3.99
CA HIS A 131 16.26 -0.91 -3.34
C HIS A 131 15.20 -0.13 -2.54
N LEU A 132 14.03 0.14 -3.14
CA LEU A 132 12.92 0.84 -2.50
C LEU A 132 12.33 0.03 -1.33
N LYS A 133 12.27 -1.31 -1.45
CA LYS A 133 11.92 -2.19 -0.33
C LYS A 133 12.92 -2.03 0.83
N LYS A 134 14.23 -2.08 0.55
CA LYS A 134 15.27 -1.93 1.57
C LYS A 134 15.21 -0.55 2.24
N GLN A 135 15.03 0.52 1.47
CA GLN A 135 14.85 1.87 2.01
C GLN A 135 13.63 1.97 2.92
N THR A 136 12.50 1.38 2.49
CA THR A 136 11.28 1.36 3.30
C THR A 136 11.49 0.61 4.61
N ILE A 137 12.09 -0.58 4.57
CA ILE A 137 12.43 -1.35 5.77
C ILE A 137 13.36 -0.54 6.68
N GLY A 138 14.44 0.02 6.13
CA GLY A 138 15.39 0.82 6.88
C GLY A 138 14.78 2.08 7.51
N TYR A 139 13.85 2.75 6.83
CA TYR A 139 13.08 3.85 7.42
C TYR A 139 12.33 3.38 8.66
N TRP A 140 11.56 2.29 8.56
CA TRP A 140 10.79 1.78 9.68
C TRP A 140 11.66 1.25 10.84
N GLU A 141 12.80 0.64 10.54
CA GLU A 141 13.78 0.20 11.53
C GLU A 141 14.53 1.37 12.20
N SER A 142 14.66 2.50 11.52
CA SER A 142 15.29 3.71 12.08
C SER A 142 14.40 4.45 13.08
N LEU A 143 13.08 4.22 13.03
CA LEU A 143 12.14 4.86 13.94
C LEU A 143 12.26 4.24 15.33
N LYS A 144 12.37 5.09 16.35
CA LYS A 144 12.38 4.68 17.77
C LYS A 144 10.95 4.43 18.25
N LEU A 145 10.27 3.44 17.65
CA LEU A 145 8.93 3.05 18.05
C LEU A 145 8.95 2.30 19.40
N PRO A 146 7.89 2.41 20.22
CA PRO A 146 7.83 1.89 21.59
C PRO A 146 7.67 0.35 21.68
N TYR A 147 8.36 -0.42 20.83
CA TYR A 147 8.23 -1.89 20.78
C TYR A 147 8.63 -2.60 22.08
N ASN A 148 9.46 -1.96 22.92
CA ASN A 148 9.95 -2.53 24.16
C ASN A 148 9.15 -2.12 25.41
N LYS A 149 8.04 -1.40 25.26
CA LYS A 149 7.25 -0.90 26.40
C LYS A 149 6.35 -1.97 27.01
N ILE A 150 5.89 -2.90 26.19
CA ILE A 150 5.11 -4.05 26.61
C ILE A 150 5.79 -5.27 26.01
N SER A 151 6.21 -6.19 26.88
CA SER A 151 6.82 -7.46 26.50
C SER A 151 5.92 -8.60 26.91
N VAL A 152 5.60 -9.48 25.98
CA VAL A 152 4.87 -10.72 26.23
C VAL A 152 5.78 -11.92 25.88
N PRO A 153 5.76 -13.01 26.66
CA PRO A 153 6.62 -14.17 26.39
C PRO A 153 6.32 -14.87 25.06
N ASP A 154 5.06 -14.83 24.61
CA ASP A 154 4.64 -15.44 23.36
C ASP A 154 5.07 -14.59 22.15
N SER A 155 5.90 -15.18 21.28
CA SER A 155 6.44 -14.47 20.11
C SER A 155 5.37 -14.10 19.08
N GLY A 156 4.30 -14.89 18.94
CA GLY A 156 3.20 -14.60 18.04
C GLY A 156 2.40 -13.38 18.50
N ILE A 157 2.09 -13.32 19.80
CA ILE A 157 1.40 -12.17 20.41
C ILE A 157 2.31 -10.93 20.38
N GLN A 158 3.62 -11.08 20.65
CA GLN A 158 4.56 -9.95 20.56
C GLN A 158 4.62 -9.39 19.14
N ASN A 159 4.62 -10.25 18.12
CA ASN A 159 4.60 -9.83 16.72
C ASN A 159 3.31 -9.08 16.38
N LEU A 160 2.15 -9.54 16.87
CA LEU A 160 0.88 -8.86 16.70
C LEU A 160 0.87 -7.48 17.39
N LEU A 161 1.42 -7.40 18.60
CA LEU A 161 1.57 -6.15 19.35
C LEU A 161 2.48 -5.16 18.61
N ASN A 162 3.66 -5.61 18.15
CA ASN A 162 4.59 -4.78 17.38
C ASN A 162 3.95 -4.29 16.07
N ALA A 163 3.20 -5.15 15.38
CA ALA A 163 2.45 -4.77 14.19
C ALA A 163 1.35 -3.73 14.52
N SER A 164 0.66 -3.88 15.65
CA SER A 164 -0.38 -2.95 16.11
C SER A 164 0.21 -1.59 16.47
N ILE A 165 1.34 -1.55 17.17
CA ILE A 165 2.11 -0.32 17.45
C ILE A 165 2.45 0.38 16.13
N ARG A 166 3.00 -0.35 15.16
CA ARG A 166 3.32 0.23 13.84
C ARG A 166 2.08 0.78 13.13
N ASN A 167 0.95 0.08 13.21
CA ASN A 167 -0.31 0.52 12.61
C ASN A 167 -0.83 1.83 13.24
N ILE A 168 -0.67 2.01 14.57
CA ILE A 168 -0.99 3.28 15.23
C ILE A 168 -0.19 4.42 14.59
N TYR A 169 1.13 4.27 14.47
CA TYR A 169 1.98 5.29 13.86
C TYR A 169 1.70 5.50 12.36
N GLN A 170 1.22 4.48 11.64
CA GLN A 170 0.76 4.62 10.26
C GLN A 170 -0.58 5.35 10.11
N SER A 171 -1.39 5.39 11.17
CA SER A 171 -2.66 6.13 11.20
C SER A 171 -2.47 7.62 11.48
N ILE A 172 -1.29 8.03 11.94
CA ILE A 172 -0.92 9.42 12.18
C ILE A 172 -0.35 9.98 10.87
N GLU A 173 -1.11 10.85 10.21
CA GLU A 173 -0.67 11.63 9.06
C GLU A 173 -0.23 13.03 9.50
N PHE A 174 0.51 13.77 8.68
CA PHE A 174 0.83 15.18 8.95
C PHE A 174 0.14 16.06 7.90
N GLU A 175 -0.80 16.90 8.34
CA GLU A 175 -1.44 17.92 7.52
C GLU A 175 -0.94 19.30 7.91
N LYS A 176 -0.26 19.99 6.99
CA LYS A 176 0.35 21.32 7.25
C LYS A 176 1.23 21.34 8.52
N GLY A 177 1.95 20.25 8.77
CA GLY A 177 2.82 20.09 9.95
C GLY A 177 2.10 19.67 11.24
N ILE A 178 0.77 19.49 11.20
CA ILE A 178 -0.03 19.07 12.36
C ILE A 178 -0.34 17.57 12.24
N PRO A 179 -0.07 16.76 13.27
CA PRO A 179 -0.40 15.35 13.24
C PRO A 179 -1.92 15.15 13.32
N VAL A 180 -2.45 14.37 12.39
CA VAL A 180 -3.85 14.05 12.23
C VAL A 180 -4.02 12.55 12.29
N VAL A 181 -4.84 12.07 13.21
CA VAL A 181 -5.24 10.67 13.24
C VAL A 181 -6.29 10.43 12.15
N LYS A 182 -5.93 9.65 11.14
CA LYS A 182 -6.88 9.14 10.14
C LYS A 182 -6.93 7.63 10.22
N THR A 183 -8.05 7.15 10.70
CA THR A 183 -8.37 5.72 10.79
C THR A 183 -9.27 5.31 9.63
N GLY A 184 -9.29 4.02 9.32
CA GLY A 184 -10.07 3.45 8.22
C GLY A 184 -9.26 3.03 6.99
N SER A 185 -9.92 2.33 6.06
CA SER A 185 -9.32 1.88 4.80
C SER A 185 -8.98 3.05 3.89
N SER A 186 -8.06 2.86 2.93
CA SER A 186 -7.66 3.91 1.97
C SER A 186 -8.82 4.53 1.19
N SER A 187 -9.99 3.88 1.12
CA SER A 187 -11.21 4.39 0.50
C SER A 187 -12.10 5.25 1.41
N ASN A 188 -11.90 5.19 2.74
CA ASN A 188 -12.68 5.89 3.77
C ASN A 188 -11.76 6.47 4.88
N ARG A 189 -10.58 7.00 4.51
CA ARG A 189 -9.69 7.69 5.46
C ARG A 189 -10.35 8.97 5.95
N GLN A 190 -11.04 8.87 7.07
CA GLN A 190 -11.69 9.99 7.73
C GLN A 190 -11.17 10.08 9.15
N PHE A 191 -11.19 11.30 9.67
CA PHE A 191 -10.97 11.50 11.09
C PHE A 191 -12.23 11.03 11.84
N ASN A 192 -12.06 10.16 12.83
CA ASN A 192 -13.11 9.76 13.76
C ASN A 192 -12.63 9.99 15.19
N ILE A 193 -13.42 10.73 15.98
CA ILE A 193 -13.06 11.08 17.36
C ILE A 193 -12.98 9.86 18.29
N ALA A 194 -13.85 8.87 18.08
CA ALA A 194 -13.83 7.63 18.86
C ALA A 194 -12.54 6.84 18.61
N ASP A 195 -12.14 6.71 17.33
CA ASP A 195 -10.90 6.03 16.96
C ASP A 195 -9.66 6.80 17.48
N ALA A 196 -9.70 8.13 17.45
CA ALA A 196 -8.63 8.96 17.99
C ALA A 196 -8.47 8.79 19.51
N ALA A 197 -9.58 8.64 20.26
CA ALA A 197 -9.53 8.37 21.70
C ALA A 197 -8.83 7.04 22.01
N PHE A 198 -9.17 5.96 21.30
CA PHE A 198 -8.49 4.67 21.46
C PHE A 198 -7.00 4.72 21.11
N ILE A 199 -6.63 5.50 20.10
CA ILE A 199 -5.22 5.71 19.74
C ILE A 199 -4.48 6.49 20.85
N ILE A 200 -5.10 7.53 21.43
CA ILE A 200 -4.51 8.29 22.55
C ILE A 200 -4.32 7.37 23.77
N ASP A 201 -5.30 6.52 24.08
CA ASP A 201 -5.21 5.56 25.18
C ASP A 201 -4.09 4.55 24.95
N ALA A 202 -4.00 4.00 23.73
CA ALA A 202 -2.92 3.09 23.36
C ALA A 202 -1.54 3.74 23.46
N LEU A 203 -1.37 4.98 22.98
CA LEU A 203 -0.13 5.75 23.12
C LEU A 203 0.19 6.01 24.60
N THR A 204 -0.81 6.25 25.44
CA THR A 204 -0.64 6.43 26.89
C THR A 204 -0.15 5.15 27.56
N MET A 205 -0.72 3.98 27.19
CA MET A 205 -0.25 2.67 27.67
C MET A 205 1.19 2.38 27.23
N LEU A 206 1.60 2.86 26.05
CA LEU A 206 2.97 2.77 25.55
C LEU A 206 3.92 3.83 26.15
N ASN A 207 3.43 4.66 27.08
CA ASN A 207 4.16 5.79 27.67
C ASN A 207 4.64 6.83 26.63
N GLU A 208 3.95 6.94 25.50
CA GLU A 208 4.19 7.91 24.42
C GLU A 208 3.33 9.18 24.58
N LYS A 209 3.45 9.80 25.76
CA LYS A 209 2.60 10.94 26.19
C LYS A 209 2.71 12.14 25.25
N ASN A 210 3.89 12.37 24.67
CA ASN A 210 4.12 13.49 23.76
C ASN A 210 3.35 13.31 22.44
N ASP A 211 3.35 12.10 21.88
CA ASP A 211 2.61 11.83 20.64
C ASP A 211 1.10 11.85 20.89
N GLY A 212 0.63 11.29 22.02
CA GLY A 212 -0.77 11.41 22.44
C GLY A 212 -1.22 12.87 22.61
N ARG A 213 -0.37 13.72 23.22
CA ARG A 213 -0.65 15.15 23.37
C ARG A 213 -0.79 15.86 22.03
N LYS A 214 0.06 15.57 21.05
CA LYS A 214 -0.04 16.19 19.72
C LYS A 214 -1.37 15.85 19.03
N VAL A 215 -1.88 14.63 19.21
CA VAL A 215 -3.21 14.24 18.71
C VAL A 215 -4.29 15.08 19.40
N ILE A 216 -4.24 15.24 20.72
CA ILE A 216 -5.18 16.10 21.46
C ILE A 216 -5.12 17.55 20.98
N GLU A 217 -3.92 18.12 20.80
CA GLU A 217 -3.71 19.48 20.30
C GLU A 217 -4.37 19.68 18.93
N TYR A 218 -4.32 18.66 18.05
CA TYR A 218 -5.07 18.69 16.79
C TYR A 218 -6.59 18.68 17.01
N LEU A 219 -7.12 17.84 17.91
CA LEU A 219 -8.56 17.76 18.21
C LEU A 219 -9.14 19.09 18.65
N ILE A 220 -8.40 19.82 19.48
CA ILE A 220 -8.82 21.12 20.03
C ILE A 220 -8.40 22.31 19.16
N SER A 221 -7.69 22.07 18.06
CA SER A 221 -7.22 23.15 17.19
C SER A 221 -8.40 23.89 16.53
N PRO A 222 -8.31 25.22 16.32
CA PRO A 222 -9.39 26.01 15.70
C PRO A 222 -9.83 25.47 14.33
N THR A 223 -8.90 24.86 13.60
CA THR A 223 -9.12 24.22 12.29
C THR A 223 -10.14 23.09 12.35
N LYS A 224 -10.26 22.39 13.48
CA LYS A 224 -11.18 21.26 13.71
C LYS A 224 -12.33 21.60 14.64
N PHE A 225 -12.12 22.47 15.61
CA PHE A 225 -13.17 22.96 16.51
C PHE A 225 -14.36 23.52 15.72
N ARG A 226 -14.08 24.22 14.61
CA ARG A 226 -15.13 24.76 13.74
C ARG A 226 -16.01 23.68 13.11
N TRP A 227 -15.49 22.48 12.80
CA TRP A 227 -16.25 21.38 12.18
C TRP A 227 -17.13 20.60 13.16
N ILE A 228 -16.77 20.57 14.45
CA ILE A 228 -17.54 19.86 15.50
C ILE A 228 -18.78 20.67 15.87
N PHE A 229 -18.72 22.00 15.76
CA PHE A 229 -19.81 22.92 16.12
C PHE A 229 -20.45 23.64 14.92
N SER A 230 -20.15 23.25 13.68
CA SER A 230 -20.80 23.77 12.47
C SER A 230 -21.74 22.77 11.81
N ALA A 231 -22.18 21.74 12.55
CA ALA A 231 -23.26 20.87 12.13
C ALA A 231 -24.58 21.41 12.71
N ASP A 232 -24.98 22.58 12.24
CA ASP A 232 -26.36 23.08 12.25
C ASP A 232 -26.75 23.42 10.80
#